data_AF-A0A1Q3JTF4-F1
#
_entry.id   AF-A0A1Q3JTF4-F1
#
_cell.length_a   1.000
_cell.length_b   1.000
_cell.length_c   1.000
_cell.angle_alpha   90.00
_cell.angle_beta   90.00
_cell.angle_gamma   90.00
#
_symmetry.space_group_name_H-M   'P 1'
#
loop_
_entity.id
_entity.type
_entity.pdbx_description
1 polymer ?
#
loop_
_entity_poly.entity_id
_entity_poly.type
_entity_poly.pdbx_seq_one_letter_code
_entity_poly.pdbx_strand_id
1 'polypeptide(L)'
;MLRVFERHKLEYFLFAGAIVGYVRNGRMPPWNDDLDVIIFEDQIKLFETVVLPFLRDCGYVCWPVAAPYTGGGYHILALQQDANSRRAPIELADGIPVVVPWAQVDVFYTRVDAAGFIRNLSNWGMYHTKQIPETWVRPGTFVHLDSFRARVFSNYEDDIWHEYGNVASNIVVHSHDKVSLKLMGSDWEKFEFDYDALLSTRVRGLPPSVSRARLAEFVPEARRQYEAPAGANFDFISKMICEDGPGQVTLTGADQSFWALDLKRLFPGVKLDVLISSEKEAKRAVHLRRFIDSVQFSDSGVRHIYEHCLLAGDVTSNSRRSRSA
;
A
#
# COMPACT_ATOMS: atom_id res chain seq x y z
N MET A 1 6.37 -0.43 -2.13
CA MET A 1 6.70 -1.75 -2.70
C MET A 1 6.86 -1.71 -4.23
N LEU A 2 5.84 -1.38 -5.04
CA LEU A 2 5.97 -1.36 -6.53
C LEU A 2 7.15 -0.54 -7.08
N ARG A 3 7.48 0.62 -6.47
CA ARG A 3 8.68 1.38 -6.83
C ARG A 3 10.00 0.61 -6.63
N VAL A 4 10.05 -0.30 -5.66
CA VAL A 4 11.20 -1.20 -5.45
C VAL A 4 11.31 -2.18 -6.62
N PHE A 5 10.18 -2.71 -7.11
CA PHE A 5 10.17 -3.57 -8.30
C PHE A 5 10.74 -2.83 -9.50
N GLU A 6 10.27 -1.61 -9.75
CA GLU A 6 10.76 -0.77 -10.85
C GLU A 6 12.25 -0.45 -10.72
N ARG A 7 12.71 -0.11 -9.50
CA ARG A 7 14.13 0.16 -9.21
C ARG A 7 15.03 -1.01 -9.63
N HIS A 8 14.62 -2.22 -9.31
CA HIS A 8 15.39 -3.43 -9.61
C HIS A 8 15.09 -4.00 -11.00
N LYS A 9 14.32 -3.27 -11.83
CA LYS A 9 13.89 -3.70 -13.16
C LYS A 9 13.17 -5.06 -13.14
N LEU A 10 12.48 -5.36 -12.04
CA LEU A 10 11.62 -6.52 -11.95
C LEU A 10 10.40 -6.28 -12.84
N GLU A 11 10.15 -7.18 -13.78
CA GLU A 11 8.90 -7.17 -14.53
C GLU A 11 7.77 -7.73 -13.64
N TYR A 12 6.75 -6.90 -13.42
CA TYR A 12 5.57 -7.22 -12.63
C TYR A 12 4.33 -6.66 -13.31
N PHE A 13 3.16 -7.20 -12.99
CA PHE A 13 1.88 -6.69 -13.48
C PHE A 13 0.83 -6.74 -12.37
N LEU A 14 0.25 -5.59 -12.06
CA LEU A 14 -0.92 -5.45 -11.20
C LEU A 14 -2.17 -5.93 -11.97
N PHE A 15 -3.03 -6.72 -11.32
CA PHE A 15 -4.17 -7.37 -11.96
C PHE A 15 -5.36 -7.53 -11.00
N ALA A 16 -6.44 -8.17 -11.46
CA ALA A 16 -7.62 -8.52 -10.66
C ALA A 16 -8.28 -7.32 -9.95
N GLY A 17 -8.71 -7.50 -8.70
CA GLY A 17 -9.50 -6.52 -7.93
C GLY A 17 -8.81 -5.15 -7.84
N ALA A 18 -7.48 -5.14 -7.82
CA ALA A 18 -6.67 -3.93 -7.72
C ALA A 18 -6.85 -2.94 -8.90
N ILE A 19 -7.33 -3.40 -10.06
CA ILE A 19 -7.55 -2.57 -11.25
C ILE A 19 -9.03 -2.43 -11.65
N VAL A 20 -9.95 -3.10 -10.94
CA VAL A 20 -11.41 -3.00 -11.21
C VAL A 20 -11.88 -1.54 -11.09
N GLY A 21 -11.52 -0.86 -10.00
CA GLY A 21 -11.88 0.55 -9.81
C GLY A 21 -11.30 1.45 -10.90
N TYR A 22 -10.11 1.11 -11.40
CA TYR A 22 -9.45 1.89 -12.45
C TYR A 22 -10.20 1.79 -13.77
N VAL A 23 -10.62 0.60 -14.18
CA VAL A 23 -11.47 0.41 -15.37
C VAL A 23 -12.81 1.13 -15.23
N ARG A 24 -13.37 1.19 -14.02
CA ARG A 24 -14.64 1.89 -13.76
C ARG A 24 -14.52 3.41 -13.81
N ASN A 25 -13.63 4.00 -13.00
CA ASN A 25 -13.56 5.46 -12.82
C ASN A 25 -12.13 6.01 -12.63
N GLY A 26 -11.11 5.25 -12.99
CA GLY A 26 -9.71 5.67 -12.90
C GLY A 26 -9.12 5.72 -11.49
N ARG A 27 -9.83 5.17 -10.49
CA ARG A 27 -9.41 5.21 -9.06
C ARG A 27 -9.30 3.81 -8.48
N MET A 28 -8.54 3.65 -7.40
CA MET A 28 -8.56 2.39 -6.66
C MET A 28 -9.90 2.27 -5.89
N PRO A 29 -10.52 1.07 -5.81
CA PRO A 29 -11.71 0.90 -4.99
C PRO A 29 -11.41 1.24 -3.52
N PRO A 30 -12.26 2.02 -2.82
CA PRO A 30 -11.99 2.42 -1.43
C PRO A 30 -12.11 1.26 -0.42
N TRP A 31 -12.68 0.13 -0.83
CA TRP A 31 -12.74 -1.13 -0.07
C TRP A 31 -11.66 -2.14 -0.45
N ASN A 32 -10.71 -1.77 -1.31
CA ASN A 32 -9.61 -2.65 -1.69
C ASN A 32 -8.70 -2.90 -0.48
N ASP A 33 -8.56 -4.16 -0.06
CA ASP A 33 -7.85 -4.59 1.15
C ASP A 33 -6.45 -5.16 0.87
N ASP A 34 -6.16 -5.54 -0.38
CA ASP A 34 -4.84 -5.97 -0.84
C ASP A 34 -4.52 -5.50 -2.28
N LEU A 35 -3.31 -5.80 -2.76
CA LEU A 35 -2.93 -5.62 -4.15
C LEU A 35 -2.39 -6.93 -4.71
N ASP A 36 -2.95 -7.39 -5.81
CA ASP A 36 -2.47 -8.59 -6.49
C ASP A 36 -1.50 -8.24 -7.62
N VAL A 37 -0.30 -8.83 -7.60
CA VAL A 37 0.68 -8.69 -8.69
C VAL A 37 1.18 -10.05 -9.15
N ILE A 38 1.29 -10.24 -10.46
CA ILE A 38 2.01 -11.39 -11.03
C ILE A 38 3.46 -11.01 -11.33
N ILE A 39 4.35 -12.00 -11.20
CA ILE A 39 5.68 -12.00 -11.82
C ILE A 39 5.88 -13.32 -12.56
N PHE A 40 6.57 -13.29 -13.70
CA PHE A 40 6.81 -14.49 -14.49
C PHE A 40 8.00 -15.32 -13.98
N GLU A 41 8.06 -16.61 -14.35
CA GLU A 41 9.12 -17.55 -13.93
C GLU A 41 10.54 -17.01 -14.12
N ASP A 42 10.79 -16.30 -15.22
CA ASP A 42 12.08 -15.70 -15.55
C ASP A 42 12.48 -14.57 -14.58
N GLN A 43 11.51 -14.01 -13.85
CA GLN A 43 11.69 -12.92 -12.89
C GLN A 43 11.87 -13.42 -11.44
N ILE A 44 11.52 -14.67 -11.13
CA ILE A 44 11.51 -15.22 -9.76
C ILE A 44 12.89 -15.11 -9.11
N LYS A 45 13.96 -15.48 -9.82
CA LYS A 45 15.32 -15.42 -9.28
C LYS A 45 15.73 -14.00 -8.88
N LEU A 46 15.42 -13.02 -9.72
CA LEU A 46 15.68 -11.61 -9.42
C LEU A 46 14.87 -11.16 -8.20
N PHE A 47 13.59 -11.55 -8.15
CA PHE A 47 12.73 -11.24 -7.03
C PHE A 47 13.26 -11.80 -5.71
N GLU A 48 13.56 -13.10 -5.62
CA GLU A 48 13.95 -13.75 -4.37
C GLU A 48 15.35 -13.37 -3.88
N THR A 49 16.28 -13.13 -4.79
CA THR A 49 17.69 -12.90 -4.43
C THR A 49 18.02 -11.42 -4.23
N VAL A 50 17.26 -10.50 -4.82
CA VAL A 50 17.54 -9.06 -4.77
C VAL A 50 16.39 -8.27 -4.18
N VAL A 51 15.18 -8.42 -4.72
CA VAL A 51 14.04 -7.57 -4.34
C VAL A 51 13.51 -7.92 -2.96
N LEU A 52 13.32 -9.21 -2.68
CA LEU A 52 12.76 -9.71 -1.42
C LEU A 52 13.65 -9.37 -0.21
N PRO A 53 14.99 -9.56 -0.26
CA PRO A 53 15.88 -9.08 0.80
C PRO A 53 15.80 -7.56 1.00
N PHE A 54 15.78 -6.78 -0.09
CA PHE A 54 15.67 -5.32 0.00
C PHE A 54 14.35 -4.86 0.64
N LEU A 55 13.23 -5.53 0.33
CA LEU A 55 11.95 -5.27 0.99
C LEU A 55 12.00 -5.58 2.49
N ARG A 56 12.63 -6.70 2.90
CA ARG A 56 12.84 -7.01 4.32
C ARG A 56 13.67 -5.94 5.03
N ASP A 57 14.75 -5.47 4.39
CA ASP A 57 15.57 -4.37 4.90
C ASP A 57 14.78 -3.06 5.06
N CYS A 58 13.79 -2.83 4.21
CA CYS A 58 12.87 -1.69 4.31
C CYS A 58 11.81 -1.88 5.42
N GLY A 59 11.77 -3.03 6.10
CA GLY A 59 10.85 -3.33 7.18
C GLY A 59 9.53 -3.97 6.75
N TYR A 60 9.44 -4.47 5.50
CA TYR A 60 8.30 -5.29 5.08
C TYR A 60 8.40 -6.69 5.66
N VAL A 61 7.25 -7.26 6.01
CA VAL A 61 7.19 -8.66 6.38
C VAL A 61 6.81 -9.47 5.15
N CYS A 62 7.68 -10.39 4.77
CA CYS A 62 7.54 -11.14 3.53
C CYS A 62 7.52 -12.64 3.83
N TRP A 63 6.40 -13.29 3.54
CA TRP A 63 6.15 -14.70 3.85
C TRP A 63 5.86 -15.45 2.56
N PRO A 64 6.47 -16.61 2.33
CA PRO A 64 6.01 -17.48 1.26
C PRO A 64 4.57 -17.91 1.56
N VAL A 65 3.77 -18.11 0.52
CA VAL A 65 2.43 -18.67 0.69
C VAL A 65 2.55 -20.09 1.26
N ALA A 66 1.72 -20.40 2.25
CA ALA A 66 1.73 -21.69 2.94
C ALA A 66 1.00 -22.79 2.14
N ALA A 67 1.10 -24.03 2.61
CA ALA A 67 0.35 -25.15 2.07
C ALA A 67 -1.18 -24.85 2.04
N PRO A 68 -1.91 -25.27 0.99
CA PRO A 68 -1.48 -26.15 -0.10
C PRO A 68 -0.76 -25.45 -1.26
N TYR A 69 -0.52 -24.15 -1.17
CA TYR A 69 -0.02 -23.31 -2.28
C TYR A 69 1.48 -22.99 -2.20
N THR A 70 2.24 -23.78 -1.43
CA THR A 70 3.69 -23.60 -1.29
C THR A 70 4.37 -23.50 -2.66
N GLY A 71 5.21 -22.47 -2.84
CA GLY A 71 5.87 -22.17 -4.12
C GLY A 71 5.03 -21.33 -5.10
N GLY A 72 3.80 -20.98 -4.74
CA GLY A 72 2.90 -20.18 -5.57
C GLY A 72 3.19 -18.68 -5.53
N GLY A 73 4.01 -18.22 -4.58
CA GLY A 73 4.27 -16.80 -4.40
C GLY A 73 4.61 -16.38 -2.97
N TYR A 74 4.40 -15.09 -2.70
CA TYR A 74 4.63 -14.46 -1.41
C TYR A 74 3.50 -13.50 -1.02
N HIS A 75 3.14 -13.51 0.27
CA HIS A 75 2.45 -12.40 0.91
C HIS A 75 3.48 -11.37 1.38
N ILE A 76 3.30 -10.11 1.00
CA ILE A 76 4.13 -9.00 1.42
C ILE A 76 3.26 -7.99 2.13
N LEU A 77 3.51 -7.81 3.42
CA LEU A 77 2.72 -6.87 4.20
C LEU A 77 3.57 -5.67 4.61
N ALA A 78 2.96 -4.50 4.49
CA ALA A 78 3.59 -3.26 4.90
C ALA A 78 3.76 -3.21 6.43
N LEU A 79 4.99 -2.94 6.86
CA LEU A 79 5.37 -2.34 8.15
C LEU A 79 4.90 -3.11 9.41
N GLN A 80 5.82 -3.88 10.00
CA GLN A 80 5.66 -4.44 11.35
C GLN A 80 5.71 -3.31 12.40
N GLN A 81 4.62 -3.07 13.14
CA GLN A 81 4.62 -2.06 14.22
C GLN A 81 5.17 -2.58 15.55
N ASP A 82 5.06 -3.89 15.86
CA ASP A 82 5.76 -4.61 16.95
C ASP A 82 5.20 -6.05 17.09
N ALA A 83 5.69 -6.84 18.05
CA ALA A 83 5.17 -8.18 18.35
C ALA A 83 3.73 -8.19 18.94
N ASN A 84 3.24 -7.05 19.44
CA ASN A 84 1.90 -6.89 20.03
C ASN A 84 0.83 -6.51 19.00
N SER A 85 1.21 -5.90 17.88
CA SER A 85 0.35 -5.55 16.74
C SER A 85 -0.26 -6.76 16.03
N ARG A 86 0.21 -7.98 16.34
CA ARG A 86 -0.41 -9.25 15.91
C ARG A 86 -1.79 -9.51 16.54
N ARG A 87 -2.23 -8.71 17.51
CA ARG A 87 -3.39 -9.05 18.37
C ARG A 87 -4.30 -7.88 18.74
N ALA A 88 -4.38 -6.82 17.94
CA ALA A 88 -5.40 -5.80 18.17
C ALA A 88 -6.69 -6.20 17.42
N PRO A 89 -7.66 -6.89 18.04
CA PRO A 89 -8.98 -7.03 17.46
C PRO A 89 -9.62 -5.65 17.35
N ILE A 90 -10.17 -5.31 16.19
CA ILE A 90 -11.23 -4.30 16.18
C ILE A 90 -12.50 -5.04 16.54
N GLU A 91 -13.03 -4.76 17.73
CA GLU A 91 -14.38 -5.19 18.09
C GLU A 91 -15.37 -4.38 17.26
N LEU A 92 -16.02 -5.05 16.31
CA LEU A 92 -17.28 -4.56 15.75
C LEU A 92 -18.41 -4.99 16.68
N ALA A 93 -19.56 -4.32 16.56
CA ALA A 93 -20.70 -4.29 17.50
C ALA A 93 -21.32 -5.64 17.93
N ASP A 94 -20.79 -6.79 17.50
CA ASP A 94 -21.33 -8.13 17.76
C ASP A 94 -20.29 -9.11 18.35
N GLY A 95 -19.18 -8.62 18.90
CA GLY A 95 -18.19 -9.45 19.62
C GLY A 95 -17.35 -10.38 18.74
N ILE A 96 -17.38 -10.19 17.42
CA ILE A 96 -16.54 -10.90 16.45
C ILE A 96 -15.21 -10.14 16.32
N PRO A 97 -14.07 -10.76 16.64
CA PRO A 97 -12.77 -10.14 16.40
C PRO A 97 -12.50 -10.09 14.88
N VAL A 98 -12.47 -8.88 14.31
CA VAL A 98 -11.97 -8.67 12.96
C VAL A 98 -10.52 -8.22 13.05
N VAL A 99 -9.63 -8.99 12.42
CA VAL A 99 -8.24 -8.59 12.18
C VAL A 99 -8.27 -7.65 10.98
N VAL A 100 -7.94 -6.37 11.20
CA VAL A 100 -7.81 -5.42 10.08
C VAL A 100 -6.64 -5.90 9.22
N PRO A 101 -6.85 -6.16 7.92
CA PRO A 101 -5.77 -6.58 7.06
C PRO A 101 -4.75 -5.44 7.02
N TRP A 102 -3.49 -5.80 7.27
CA TRP A 102 -2.38 -4.94 6.90
C TRP A 102 -2.50 -4.67 5.40
N ALA A 103 -2.04 -3.51 4.91
CA ALA A 103 -1.93 -3.32 3.46
C ALA A 103 -1.02 -4.42 2.90
N GLN A 104 -1.65 -5.39 2.23
CA GLN A 104 -1.03 -6.61 1.74
C GLN A 104 -0.80 -6.46 0.23
N VAL A 105 0.30 -7.01 -0.23
CA VAL A 105 0.56 -7.22 -1.64
C VAL A 105 0.86 -8.69 -1.85
N ASP A 106 0.07 -9.33 -2.68
CA ASP A 106 0.21 -10.74 -3.03
C ASP A 106 0.97 -10.86 -4.33
N VAL A 107 2.16 -11.48 -4.26
CA VAL A 107 3.03 -11.71 -5.41
C VAL A 107 2.84 -13.13 -5.89
N PHE A 108 2.19 -13.29 -7.03
CA PHE A 108 1.89 -14.59 -7.63
C PHE A 108 2.97 -14.97 -8.65
N TYR A 109 3.60 -16.12 -8.42
CA TYR A 109 4.53 -16.70 -9.38
C TYR A 109 3.75 -17.30 -10.55
N THR A 110 4.07 -16.82 -11.75
CA THR A 110 3.27 -17.09 -12.94
C THR A 110 4.13 -17.72 -14.04
N ARG A 111 3.57 -18.75 -14.68
CA ARG A 111 4.10 -19.40 -15.88
C ARG A 111 3.13 -19.27 -17.03
N VAL A 112 3.62 -19.53 -18.23
CA VAL A 112 2.79 -19.68 -19.43
C VAL A 112 2.70 -21.17 -19.74
N ASP A 113 1.50 -21.70 -19.88
CA ASP A 113 1.31 -23.09 -20.28
C ASP A 113 1.52 -23.29 -21.79
N ALA A 114 1.51 -24.55 -22.25
CA ALA A 114 1.73 -24.89 -23.64
C ALA A 114 0.68 -24.30 -24.61
N ALA A 115 -0.49 -23.89 -24.09
CA ALA A 115 -1.55 -23.28 -24.87
C ALA A 115 -1.45 -21.73 -24.88
N GLY A 116 -0.43 -21.16 -24.24
CA GLY A 116 -0.19 -19.71 -24.23
C GLY A 116 -0.95 -18.96 -23.12
N PHE A 117 -1.50 -19.67 -22.13
CA PHE A 117 -2.25 -19.07 -21.04
C PHE A 117 -1.44 -18.97 -19.75
N ILE A 118 -1.65 -17.92 -18.98
CA ILE A 118 -0.98 -17.74 -17.69
C ILE A 118 -1.54 -18.70 -16.62
N ARG A 119 -0.66 -19.21 -15.76
CA ARG A 119 -0.98 -20.11 -14.64
C ARG A 119 -0.13 -19.75 -13.44
N ASN A 120 -0.68 -19.88 -12.23
CA ASN A 120 0.13 -19.88 -11.02
C ASN A 120 0.96 -21.17 -10.93
N LEU A 121 2.18 -21.11 -10.40
CA LEU A 121 3.05 -22.28 -10.25
C LEU A 121 2.48 -23.35 -9.30
N SER A 122 1.73 -22.93 -8.28
CA SER A 122 1.14 -23.80 -7.25
C SER A 122 -0.38 -23.68 -7.16
N ASN A 123 -1.02 -23.27 -8.26
CA ASN A 123 -2.48 -23.13 -8.37
C ASN A 123 -3.13 -22.17 -7.33
N TRP A 124 -2.37 -21.17 -6.88
CA TRP A 124 -2.86 -20.10 -6.00
C TRP A 124 -3.59 -19.00 -6.80
N GLY A 125 -4.57 -18.33 -6.17
CA GLY A 125 -5.42 -17.31 -6.80
C GLY A 125 -6.47 -17.91 -7.75
N MET A 126 -7.32 -17.09 -8.37
CA MET A 126 -8.39 -17.58 -9.27
C MET A 126 -8.01 -17.57 -10.76
N TYR A 127 -6.89 -16.95 -11.16
CA TYR A 127 -6.61 -16.72 -12.58
C TYR A 127 -6.22 -17.99 -13.37
N HIS A 128 -5.88 -19.10 -12.69
CA HIS A 128 -5.58 -20.36 -13.36
C HIS A 128 -6.77 -20.94 -14.14
N THR A 129 -8.01 -20.67 -13.71
CA THR A 129 -9.23 -21.14 -14.39
C THR A 129 -9.72 -20.22 -15.51
N LYS A 130 -9.16 -19.01 -15.63
CA LYS A 130 -9.69 -17.95 -16.51
C LYS A 130 -9.20 -18.00 -17.95
N GLN A 131 -8.18 -18.80 -18.24
CA GLN A 131 -7.56 -18.90 -19.58
C GLN A 131 -7.14 -17.52 -20.13
N ILE A 132 -6.51 -16.69 -19.30
CA ILE A 132 -5.97 -15.39 -19.74
C ILE A 132 -4.71 -15.63 -20.59
N PRO A 133 -4.67 -15.18 -21.86
CA PRO A 133 -3.50 -15.39 -22.71
C PRO A 133 -2.35 -14.45 -22.33
N GLU A 134 -1.10 -14.90 -22.48
CA GLU A 134 0.08 -14.06 -22.21
C GLU A 134 0.07 -12.75 -23.01
N THR A 135 -0.50 -12.78 -24.21
CA THR A 135 -0.63 -11.61 -25.10
C THR A 135 -1.50 -10.49 -24.53
N TRP A 136 -2.39 -10.79 -23.57
CA TRP A 136 -3.12 -9.75 -22.84
C TRP A 136 -2.28 -9.12 -21.75
N VAL A 137 -1.26 -9.83 -21.25
CA VAL A 137 -0.44 -9.41 -20.12
C VAL A 137 0.76 -8.59 -20.57
N ARG A 138 1.62 -9.19 -21.40
CA ARG A 138 2.91 -8.61 -21.82
C ARG A 138 2.74 -7.75 -23.09
N PRO A 139 3.52 -6.68 -23.27
CA PRO A 139 4.56 -6.16 -22.36
C PRO A 139 4.00 -5.36 -21.17
N GLY A 140 2.68 -5.18 -21.09
CA GLY A 140 1.97 -4.40 -20.09
C GLY A 140 1.94 -2.90 -20.40
N THR A 141 1.01 -2.22 -19.75
CA THR A 141 0.80 -0.78 -19.89
C THR A 141 0.90 -0.12 -18.52
N PHE A 142 1.43 1.11 -18.45
CA PHE A 142 1.42 1.88 -17.21
C PHE A 142 0.14 2.68 -17.08
N VAL A 143 -0.48 2.60 -15.90
CA VAL A 143 -1.66 3.40 -15.52
C VAL A 143 -1.38 4.23 -14.27
N HIS A 144 -2.15 5.30 -14.07
CA HIS A 144 -2.05 6.17 -12.91
C HIS A 144 -3.22 5.91 -11.95
N LEU A 145 -2.94 5.29 -10.81
CA LEU A 145 -3.89 4.96 -9.76
C LEU A 145 -3.75 5.99 -8.65
N ASP A 146 -4.58 7.03 -8.69
CA ASP A 146 -4.65 8.16 -7.74
C ASP A 146 -3.30 8.85 -7.43
N SER A 147 -2.50 8.14 -6.66
CA SER A 147 -1.34 8.55 -5.89
C SER A 147 -0.03 7.93 -6.41
N PHE A 148 -0.13 6.88 -7.22
CA PHE A 148 1.00 6.14 -7.77
C PHE A 148 0.73 5.68 -9.20
N ARG A 149 1.77 5.19 -9.87
CA ARG A 149 1.62 4.49 -11.15
C ARG A 149 1.95 3.02 -10.95
N ALA A 150 1.35 2.16 -11.75
CA ALA A 150 1.63 0.73 -11.76
C ALA A 150 1.65 0.20 -13.20
N ARG A 151 2.43 -0.85 -13.44
CA ARG A 151 2.32 -1.64 -14.67
C ARG A 151 1.16 -2.62 -14.51
N VAL A 152 0.23 -2.61 -15.45
CA VAL A 152 -0.92 -3.53 -15.55
C VAL A 152 -0.84 -4.31 -16.85
N PHE A 153 -1.77 -5.22 -17.09
CA PHE A 153 -1.88 -5.99 -18.34
C PHE A 153 -2.01 -5.05 -19.55
N SER A 154 -1.50 -5.44 -20.72
CA SER A 154 -1.68 -4.70 -21.97
C SER A 154 -3.17 -4.50 -22.28
N ASN A 155 -3.96 -5.56 -22.09
CA ASN A 155 -5.40 -5.62 -22.35
C ASN A 155 -6.18 -5.77 -21.03
N TYR A 156 -5.91 -4.87 -20.09
CA TYR A 156 -6.51 -4.93 -18.75
C TYR A 156 -8.04 -4.75 -18.75
N GLU A 157 -8.62 -4.03 -19.72
CA GLU A 157 -10.08 -3.90 -19.85
C GLU A 157 -10.73 -5.23 -20.26
N ASP A 158 -10.11 -5.95 -21.20
CA ASP A 158 -10.58 -7.28 -21.64
C ASP A 158 -10.49 -8.29 -20.49
N ASP A 159 -9.39 -8.27 -19.72
CA ASP A 159 -9.20 -9.10 -18.51
C ASP A 159 -10.32 -8.83 -17.48
N ILE A 160 -10.57 -7.56 -17.18
CA ILE A 160 -11.59 -7.17 -16.19
C ILE A 160 -13.01 -7.48 -16.67
N TRP A 161 -13.30 -7.26 -17.95
CA TRP A 161 -14.58 -7.66 -18.52
C TRP A 161 -14.77 -9.18 -18.47
N HIS A 162 -13.73 -9.94 -18.80
CA HIS A 162 -13.76 -11.41 -18.79
C HIS A 162 -13.94 -11.97 -17.39
N GLU A 163 -13.33 -11.36 -16.37
CA GLU A 163 -13.40 -11.82 -14.99
C GLU A 163 -14.65 -11.33 -14.25
N TYR A 164 -14.93 -10.03 -14.31
CA TYR A 164 -15.92 -9.36 -13.45
C TYR A 164 -17.15 -8.88 -14.23
N GLY A 165 -17.09 -8.83 -15.56
CA GLY A 165 -18.15 -8.32 -16.42
C GLY A 165 -18.17 -6.81 -16.52
N ASN A 166 -19.36 -6.23 -16.77
CA ASN A 166 -19.52 -4.78 -16.88
C ASN A 166 -19.43 -4.08 -15.52
N VAL A 167 -18.21 -3.83 -15.04
CA VAL A 167 -17.94 -3.12 -13.77
C VAL A 167 -18.26 -1.62 -13.83
N ALA A 168 -18.40 -1.06 -15.03
CA ALA A 168 -18.81 0.34 -15.20
C ALA A 168 -20.28 0.54 -14.80
N SER A 169 -21.15 -0.44 -15.10
CA SER A 169 -22.59 -0.35 -14.82
C SER A 169 -23.06 -1.21 -13.64
N ASN A 170 -22.20 -2.05 -13.07
CA ASN A 170 -22.58 -2.97 -11.99
C ASN A 170 -21.57 -2.97 -10.86
N ILE A 171 -22.09 -3.07 -9.64
CA ILE A 171 -21.27 -3.22 -8.44
C ILE A 171 -21.00 -4.70 -8.24
N VAL A 172 -19.72 -5.06 -8.25
CA VAL A 172 -19.27 -6.43 -8.05
C VAL A 172 -18.33 -6.45 -6.87
N VAL A 173 -18.75 -7.10 -5.77
CA VAL A 173 -17.92 -7.30 -4.57
C VAL A 173 -17.65 -8.79 -4.45
N HIS A 174 -16.39 -9.17 -4.52
CA HIS A 174 -15.93 -10.52 -4.25
C HIS A 174 -15.17 -10.52 -2.93
N SER A 175 -15.58 -11.37 -2.00
CA SER A 175 -14.82 -11.63 -0.78
C SER A 175 -13.96 -12.89 -0.94
N HIS A 176 -12.86 -12.96 -0.20
CA HIS A 176 -11.94 -14.09 -0.21
C HIS A 176 -12.56 -15.43 0.26
N ASP A 177 -13.73 -15.38 0.92
CA ASP A 177 -14.54 -16.56 1.29
C ASP A 177 -15.45 -17.06 0.15
N LYS A 178 -15.28 -16.53 -1.07
CA LYS A 178 -16.01 -16.87 -2.30
C LYS A 178 -17.48 -16.44 -2.31
N VAL A 179 -17.91 -15.56 -1.40
CA VAL A 179 -19.18 -14.86 -1.56
C VAL A 179 -18.99 -13.75 -2.60
N SER A 180 -19.88 -13.70 -3.57
CA SER A 180 -19.92 -12.61 -4.56
C SER A 180 -21.26 -11.92 -4.50
N LEU A 181 -21.25 -10.62 -4.23
CA LEU A 181 -22.43 -9.78 -4.34
C LEU A 181 -22.37 -9.03 -5.67
N LYS A 182 -23.39 -9.21 -6.50
CA LYS A 182 -23.57 -8.46 -7.75
C LYS A 182 -24.82 -7.62 -7.64
N LEU A 183 -24.65 -6.30 -7.58
CA LEU A 183 -25.75 -5.34 -7.60
C LEU A 183 -25.81 -4.72 -9.00
N MET A 184 -26.68 -5.29 -9.83
CA MET A 184 -26.82 -4.89 -11.23
C MET A 184 -27.56 -3.55 -11.33
N GLY A 185 -27.04 -2.61 -12.13
CA GLY A 185 -27.65 -1.30 -12.33
C GLY A 185 -27.74 -0.43 -11.07
N SER A 186 -26.92 -0.73 -10.05
CA SER A 186 -26.85 0.06 -8.82
C SER A 186 -25.99 1.30 -9.01
N ASP A 187 -26.34 2.35 -8.29
CA ASP A 187 -25.64 3.64 -8.33
C ASP A 187 -24.34 3.57 -7.52
N TRP A 188 -23.21 3.67 -8.22
CA TRP A 188 -21.88 3.71 -7.63
C TRP A 188 -21.70 4.89 -6.67
N GLU A 189 -22.25 6.07 -6.98
CA GLU A 189 -22.08 7.26 -6.14
C GLU A 189 -22.76 7.04 -4.78
N LYS A 190 -23.96 6.46 -4.79
CA LYS A 190 -24.66 6.11 -3.57
C LYS A 190 -23.90 5.05 -2.76
N PHE A 191 -23.40 4.00 -3.42
CA PHE A 191 -22.66 2.95 -2.74
C PHE A 191 -21.37 3.48 -2.09
N GLU A 192 -20.62 4.31 -2.80
CA GLU A 192 -19.41 4.95 -2.29
C GLU A 192 -19.73 5.90 -1.12
N PHE A 193 -20.80 6.69 -1.23
CA PHE A 193 -21.25 7.55 -0.13
C PHE A 193 -21.61 6.74 1.13
N ASP A 194 -22.38 5.65 0.98
CA ASP A 194 -22.76 4.78 2.09
C ASP A 194 -21.54 4.08 2.70
N TYR A 195 -20.58 3.67 1.86
CA TYR A 195 -19.32 3.07 2.30
C TYR A 195 -18.44 4.07 3.06
N ASP A 196 -18.29 5.29 2.56
CA ASP A 196 -17.54 6.36 3.23
C ASP A 196 -18.19 6.75 4.56
N ALA A 197 -19.53 6.81 4.61
CA ALA A 197 -20.26 7.04 5.85
C ALA A 197 -20.00 5.89 6.86
N LEU A 198 -20.02 4.64 6.41
CA LEU A 198 -19.66 3.48 7.24
C LEU A 198 -18.21 3.60 7.74
N LEU A 199 -17.26 3.95 6.87
CA LEU A 199 -15.86 4.11 7.26
C LEU A 199 -15.69 5.24 8.29
N SER A 200 -16.34 6.38 8.10
CA SER A 200 -16.24 7.51 9.03
C SER A 200 -16.69 7.16 10.46
N THR A 201 -17.64 6.23 10.56
CA THR A 201 -18.18 5.74 11.84
C THR A 201 -17.39 4.55 12.40
N ARG A 202 -16.68 3.77 11.57
CA ARG A 202 -16.04 2.50 11.97
C ARG A 202 -14.52 2.40 11.84
N VAL A 203 -13.83 3.28 11.10
CA VAL A 203 -12.37 3.19 10.88
C VAL A 203 -11.60 3.66 12.11
N ARG A 204 -10.82 2.70 12.66
CA ARG A 204 -9.85 2.77 13.77
C ARG A 204 -10.29 3.60 14.99
N GLY A 205 -10.35 2.92 16.14
CA GLY A 205 -10.47 3.57 17.44
C GLY A 205 -9.45 4.71 17.56
N LEU A 206 -9.91 5.83 18.12
CA LEU A 206 -9.00 6.92 18.45
C LEU A 206 -7.98 6.42 19.47
N PRO A 207 -6.75 7.00 19.48
CA PRO A 207 -5.87 6.85 20.63
C PRO A 207 -6.67 7.10 21.92
N PRO A 208 -6.49 6.30 23.00
CA PRO A 208 -7.25 6.46 24.24
C PRO A 208 -7.33 7.90 24.77
N SER A 209 -6.28 8.69 24.53
CA SER A 209 -6.17 10.08 24.96
C SER A 209 -6.83 11.10 24.01
N VAL A 210 -7.40 10.67 22.88
CA VAL A 210 -7.98 11.54 21.84
C VAL A 210 -9.46 11.21 21.64
N SER A 211 -10.31 12.24 21.57
CA SER A 211 -11.74 12.09 21.30
C SER A 211 -12.16 12.74 19.99
N ARG A 212 -13.29 12.31 19.41
CA ARG A 212 -13.82 12.88 18.16
C ARG A 212 -14.17 14.36 18.32
N ALA A 213 -14.71 14.74 19.47
CA ALA A 213 -15.02 16.13 19.79
C ALA A 213 -13.75 17.00 19.79
N ARG A 214 -12.67 16.53 20.42
CA ARG A 214 -11.40 17.27 20.43
C ARG A 214 -10.76 17.37 19.04
N LEU A 215 -10.80 16.31 18.24
CA LEU A 215 -10.32 16.37 16.86
C LEU A 215 -11.13 17.34 15.99
N ALA A 216 -12.43 17.46 16.22
CA ALA A 216 -13.28 18.41 15.50
C ALA A 216 -12.97 19.88 15.87
N GLU A 217 -12.50 20.13 17.10
CA GLU A 217 -12.07 21.44 17.59
C GLU A 217 -10.61 21.76 17.27
N PHE A 218 -9.82 20.76 16.86
CA PHE A 218 -8.39 20.90 16.66
C PHE A 218 -8.07 21.85 15.50
N VAL A 219 -7.27 22.87 15.79
CA VAL A 219 -6.71 23.80 14.81
C VAL A 219 -5.20 23.91 15.05
N PRO A 220 -4.35 23.55 14.07
CA PRO A 220 -2.90 23.62 14.25
C PRO A 220 -2.40 25.07 14.27
N GLU A 221 -1.61 25.41 15.27
CA GLU A 221 -0.89 26.68 15.36
C GLU A 221 0.40 26.61 14.56
N ALA A 222 0.41 27.18 13.35
CA ALA A 222 1.51 27.06 12.39
C ALA A 222 2.93 27.40 12.90
N ARG A 223 3.04 28.24 13.94
CA ARG A 223 4.34 28.64 14.53
C ARG A 223 4.77 27.78 15.71
N ARG A 224 3.85 27.01 16.30
CA ARG A 224 4.15 26.17 17.46
C ARG A 224 4.78 24.87 16.96
N GLN A 225 5.99 24.61 17.43
CA GLN A 225 6.77 23.43 17.12
C GLN A 225 6.86 22.53 18.33
N TYR A 226 6.89 21.23 18.10
CA TYR A 226 7.06 20.23 19.14
C TYR A 226 8.06 19.17 18.69
N GLU A 227 9.05 18.89 19.53
CA GLU A 227 9.96 17.77 19.32
C GLU A 227 9.53 16.60 20.20
N ALA A 228 9.09 15.51 19.58
CA ALA A 228 8.65 14.32 20.29
C ALA A 228 9.85 13.62 20.94
N PRO A 229 9.80 13.27 22.24
CA PRO A 229 10.83 12.46 22.88
C PRO A 229 10.99 11.11 22.17
N ALA A 230 12.21 10.63 21.96
CA ALA A 230 12.46 9.41 21.18
C ALA A 230 11.72 8.15 21.69
N GLY A 231 11.46 8.06 22.99
CA GLY A 231 10.72 6.96 23.62
C GLY A 231 9.21 7.16 23.71
N ALA A 232 8.67 8.28 23.22
CA ALA A 232 7.24 8.55 23.26
C ALA A 232 6.48 7.59 22.33
N ASN A 233 5.35 7.07 22.81
CA ASN A 233 4.46 6.19 22.05
C ASN A 233 3.43 7.00 21.24
N PHE A 234 2.68 6.32 20.37
CA PHE A 234 1.69 6.94 19.49
C PHE A 234 0.59 7.70 20.24
N ASP A 235 0.06 7.15 21.35
CA ASP A 235 -1.00 7.81 22.14
C ASP A 235 -0.51 9.10 22.77
N PHE A 236 0.70 9.09 23.35
CA PHE A 236 1.31 10.27 23.94
C PHE A 236 1.51 11.38 22.90
N ILE A 237 2.08 11.06 21.73
CA ILE A 237 2.28 12.06 20.67
C ILE A 237 0.94 12.58 20.16
N SER A 238 -0.05 11.70 19.98
CA SER A 238 -1.38 12.11 19.52
C SER A 238 -2.09 13.02 20.52
N LYS A 239 -1.98 12.72 21.82
CA LYS A 239 -2.47 13.56 22.91
C LYS A 239 -1.83 14.94 22.87
N MET A 240 -0.51 14.98 22.81
CA MET A 240 0.25 16.24 22.73
C MET A 240 -0.18 17.07 21.54
N ILE A 241 -0.30 16.48 20.35
CA ILE A 241 -0.77 17.22 19.18
C ILE A 241 -2.17 17.79 19.42
N CYS A 242 -3.09 16.95 19.91
CA CYS A 242 -4.48 17.32 20.10
C CYS A 242 -4.66 18.42 21.17
N GLU A 243 -3.92 18.36 22.28
CA GLU A 243 -4.05 19.29 23.41
C GLU A 243 -3.23 20.58 23.21
N ASP A 244 -2.03 20.48 22.65
CA ASP A 244 -1.12 21.62 22.50
C ASP A 244 -1.19 22.29 21.13
N GLY A 245 -1.87 21.72 20.14
CA GLY A 245 -2.07 22.39 18.87
C GLY A 245 -0.79 22.70 18.06
N PRO A 246 0.33 21.96 18.10
CA PRO A 246 1.50 22.31 17.32
C PRO A 246 1.19 22.22 15.81
N GLY A 247 1.62 23.23 15.06
CA GLY A 247 1.57 23.19 13.59
C GLY A 247 2.68 22.34 12.98
N GLN A 248 3.70 21.98 13.75
CA GLN A 248 4.82 21.16 13.31
C GLN A 248 5.32 20.25 14.43
N VAL A 249 5.57 18.98 14.10
CA VAL A 249 6.06 17.96 15.02
C VAL A 249 7.28 17.28 14.44
N THR A 250 8.37 17.25 15.19
CA THR A 250 9.58 16.49 14.87
C THR A 250 9.53 15.13 15.58
N LEU A 251 9.52 14.06 14.81
CA LEU A 251 9.59 12.68 15.27
C LEU A 251 11.07 12.26 15.37
N THR A 252 11.54 11.95 16.57
CA THR A 252 12.96 11.67 16.85
C THR A 252 13.26 10.20 17.13
N GLY A 253 12.24 9.41 17.46
CA GLY A 253 12.40 7.98 17.74
C GLY A 253 12.38 7.13 16.47
N ALA A 254 13.19 6.08 16.45
CA ALA A 254 13.35 5.19 15.30
C ALA A 254 12.01 4.70 14.72
N ASP A 255 11.08 4.31 15.58
CA ASP A 255 9.79 3.74 15.20
C ASP A 255 8.66 4.78 15.06
N GLN A 256 8.88 6.03 15.47
CA GLN A 256 7.86 7.07 15.39
C GLN A 256 7.47 7.38 13.94
N SER A 257 8.42 7.26 13.01
CA SER A 257 8.15 7.43 11.57
C SER A 257 7.04 6.52 11.04
N PHE A 258 6.82 5.33 11.63
CA PHE A 258 5.71 4.45 11.25
C PHE A 258 4.33 5.07 11.46
N TRP A 259 4.22 6.02 12.39
CA TRP A 259 2.97 6.68 12.70
C TRP A 259 2.67 7.86 11.78
N ALA A 260 3.57 8.22 10.85
CA ALA A 260 3.38 9.39 9.98
C ALA A 260 2.04 9.34 9.22
N LEU A 261 1.64 8.18 8.70
CA LEU A 261 0.33 7.99 8.06
C LEU A 261 -0.82 8.24 9.04
N ASP A 262 -0.81 7.60 10.20
CA ASP A 262 -1.89 7.71 11.19
C ASP A 262 -1.97 9.13 11.79
N LEU A 263 -0.83 9.78 12.03
CA LEU A 263 -0.73 11.16 12.46
C LEU A 263 -1.28 12.11 11.40
N LYS A 264 -0.95 11.94 10.11
CA LYS A 264 -1.54 12.74 9.02
C LYS A 264 -3.03 12.51 8.85
N ARG A 265 -3.52 11.29 9.09
CA ARG A 265 -4.96 10.99 9.06
C ARG A 265 -5.70 11.73 10.17
N LEU A 266 -5.17 11.71 11.40
CA LEU A 266 -5.79 12.36 12.56
C LEU A 266 -5.62 13.89 12.53
N PHE A 267 -4.48 14.38 12.06
CA PHE A 267 -4.06 15.78 12.13
C PHE A 267 -3.53 16.26 10.76
N PRO A 268 -4.38 16.33 9.72
CA PRO A 268 -3.94 16.59 8.34
C PRO A 268 -3.23 17.94 8.15
N GLY A 269 -3.50 18.92 9.00
CA GLY A 269 -2.87 20.25 8.97
C GLY A 269 -1.53 20.36 9.71
N VAL A 270 -1.05 19.30 10.38
CA VAL A 270 0.23 19.30 11.11
C VAL A 270 1.36 18.88 10.19
N LYS A 271 2.45 19.64 10.17
CA LYS A 271 3.69 19.24 9.48
C LYS A 271 4.46 18.22 10.30
N LEU A 272 4.93 17.15 9.66
CA LEU A 272 5.72 16.10 10.26
C LEU A 272 7.14 16.14 9.73
N ASP A 273 8.07 16.41 10.64
CA ASP A 273 9.50 16.27 10.39
C ASP A 273 9.98 14.96 11.00
N VAL A 274 10.91 14.27 10.33
CA VAL A 274 11.49 13.03 10.85
C VAL A 274 13.00 13.16 10.95
N LEU A 275 13.55 12.96 12.14
CA LEU A 275 14.98 12.77 12.32
C LEU A 275 15.36 11.35 11.89
N ILE A 276 16.30 11.25 10.98
CA ILE A 276 16.82 9.99 10.44
C ILE A 276 18.23 9.81 10.99
N SER A 277 18.37 8.82 11.87
CA SER A 277 19.58 8.51 12.62
C SER A 277 20.26 7.20 12.21
N SER A 278 19.61 6.41 11.34
CA SER A 278 20.09 5.10 10.93
C SER A 278 19.78 4.78 9.47
N GLU A 279 20.52 3.83 8.88
CA GLU A 279 20.26 3.30 7.54
C GLU A 279 18.82 2.75 7.40
N LYS A 280 18.34 2.05 8.44
CA LYS A 280 16.99 1.49 8.48
C LYS A 280 15.94 2.59 8.42
N GLU A 281 16.12 3.67 9.19
CA GLU A 281 15.25 4.83 9.15
C GLU A 281 15.30 5.54 7.80
N ALA A 282 16.47 5.65 7.17
CA ALA A 282 16.60 6.27 5.85
C ALA A 282 15.77 5.55 4.79
N LYS A 283 15.92 4.21 4.71
CA LYS A 283 15.13 3.36 3.79
C LYS A 283 13.62 3.48 4.07
N ARG A 284 13.24 3.49 5.35
CA ARG A 284 11.84 3.61 5.80
C ARG A 284 11.23 4.97 5.46
N ALA A 285 11.93 6.07 5.74
CA ALA A 285 11.46 7.43 5.49
C ALA A 285 11.23 7.67 4.00
N VAL A 286 12.07 7.12 3.11
CA VAL A 286 11.81 7.16 1.65
C VAL A 286 10.46 6.51 1.30
N HIS A 287 10.08 5.42 1.97
CA HIS A 287 8.80 4.76 1.71
C HIS A 287 7.61 5.59 2.22
N LEU A 288 7.75 6.22 3.39
CA LEU A 288 6.70 7.01 4.03
C LEU A 288 6.69 8.49 3.64
N ARG A 289 7.58 8.91 2.73
CA ARG A 289 7.82 10.32 2.36
C ARG A 289 6.59 11.10 1.91
N ARG A 290 5.50 10.43 1.50
CA ARG A 290 4.23 11.11 1.16
C ARG A 290 3.52 11.68 2.39
N PHE A 291 3.82 11.15 3.57
CA PHE A 291 3.24 11.55 4.84
C PHE A 291 4.24 12.33 5.73
N ILE A 292 5.47 12.51 5.24
CA ILE A 292 6.55 13.22 5.93
C ILE A 292 6.81 14.50 5.14
N ASP A 293 6.68 15.66 5.78
CA ASP A 293 6.86 16.96 5.13
C ASP A 293 8.34 17.32 4.98
N SER A 294 9.17 16.95 5.96
CA SER A 294 10.62 17.14 5.87
C SER A 294 11.41 16.09 6.65
N VAL A 295 12.70 15.97 6.34
CA VAL A 295 13.61 15.03 7.00
C VAL A 295 14.86 15.76 7.48
N GLN A 296 15.34 15.34 8.64
CA GLN A 296 16.61 15.75 9.22
C GLN A 296 17.53 14.53 9.32
N PHE A 297 18.84 14.73 9.33
CA PHE A 297 19.80 13.63 9.32
C PHE A 297 20.79 13.79 10.47
N SER A 298 21.12 12.70 11.16
CA SER A 298 22.18 12.67 12.18
C SER A 298 23.55 12.96 11.59
N ASP A 299 23.79 12.51 10.37
CA ASP A 299 25.07 12.61 9.67
C ASP A 299 24.92 12.51 8.15
N SER A 300 26.01 12.80 7.43
CA SER A 300 26.05 12.80 5.97
C SER A 300 25.97 11.39 5.35
N GLY A 301 26.40 10.34 6.06
CA GLY A 301 26.32 8.96 5.61
C GLY A 301 24.88 8.49 5.50
N VAL A 302 24.09 8.72 6.55
CA VAL A 302 22.66 8.41 6.56
C VAL A 302 21.89 9.23 5.50
N ARG A 303 22.26 10.50 5.33
CA ARG A 303 21.71 11.36 4.26
C ARG A 303 21.95 10.76 2.87
N HIS A 304 23.18 10.33 2.57
CA HIS A 304 23.52 9.72 1.29
C HIS A 304 22.69 8.46 1.02
N ILE A 305 22.44 7.64 2.05
CA ILE A 305 21.59 6.45 1.93
C ILE A 305 20.15 6.84 1.57
N TYR A 306 19.57 7.85 2.23
CA TYR A 306 18.23 8.34 1.94
C TYR A 306 18.13 8.86 0.50
N GLU A 307 19.05 9.74 0.09
CA GLU A 307 19.07 10.34 -1.24
C GLU A 307 19.25 9.27 -2.34
N HIS A 308 20.13 8.30 -2.12
CA HIS A 308 20.30 7.17 -3.03
C HIS A 308 19.01 6.33 -3.15
N CYS A 309 18.31 6.09 -2.05
CA CYS A 309 17.03 5.39 -2.06
C CYS A 309 15.90 6.21 -2.73
N LEU A 310 15.95 7.54 -2.62
CA LEU A 310 15.01 8.46 -3.25
C LEU A 310 15.21 8.53 -4.77
N LEU A 311 16.45 8.82 -5.21
CA LEU A 311 16.81 9.01 -6.62
C LEU A 311 16.62 7.74 -7.44
N ALA A 312 16.88 6.57 -6.86
CA ALA A 312 16.60 5.28 -7.49
C ALA A 312 15.10 5.07 -7.83
N GLY A 313 14.20 5.88 -7.24
CA GLY A 313 12.76 5.84 -7.49
C GLY A 313 12.24 6.78 -8.61
N ASP A 314 13.08 7.67 -9.16
CA ASP A 314 12.67 8.69 -10.16
C ASP A 314 13.45 8.63 -11.49
N VAL A 315 14.41 7.72 -11.65
CA VAL A 315 15.25 7.55 -12.87
C VAL A 315 14.44 7.21 -14.13
N THR A 316 13.16 6.89 -14.00
CA THR A 316 12.25 6.63 -15.14
C THR A 316 11.62 7.89 -15.74
N SER A 317 11.82 9.09 -15.15
CA SER A 317 11.31 10.35 -15.71
C SER A 317 12.34 11.12 -16.54
N ASN A 318 13.65 10.91 -16.32
CA ASN A 318 14.70 11.74 -16.95
C ASN A 318 15.31 11.19 -18.23
N SER A 319 14.92 10.00 -18.72
CA SER A 319 15.47 9.46 -19.99
C SER A 319 14.80 10.01 -21.27
N ARG A 320 13.82 10.91 -21.16
CA ARG A 320 13.13 11.53 -22.33
C ARG A 320 13.46 13.00 -22.60
N ARG A 321 14.36 13.65 -21.86
CA ARG A 321 14.69 15.08 -22.06
C ARG A 321 16.08 15.39 -22.64
N SER A 322 16.86 14.41 -23.07
CA SER A 322 18.20 14.65 -23.66
C SER A 322 18.40 14.10 -25.07
N ARG A 323 17.33 14.00 -25.87
CA ARG A 323 17.44 13.77 -27.32
C ARG A 323 16.52 14.72 -28.11
N SER A 324 16.74 16.01 -27.96
CA SER A 324 16.35 17.04 -28.92
C SER A 324 17.06 18.34 -28.58
N ALA A 325 18.30 18.45 -29.05
CA ALA A 325 18.98 19.69 -29.42
C ALA A 325 20.21 19.28 -30.25
#